data_AF-A0A9E4IAR1-F1
#
_entry.id   AF-A0A9E4IAR1-F1
#
_cell.length_a   1.000
_cell.length_b   1.000
_cell.length_c   1.000
_cell.angle_alpha   90.00
_cell.angle_beta   90.00
_cell.angle_gamma   90.00
#
_symmetry.space_group_name_H-M   'P 1'
#
loop_
_entity.id
_entity.type
_entity.pdbx_description
1 polymer ?
#
loop_
_entity_poly.entity_id
_entity_poly.type
_entity_poly.pdbx_seq_one_letter_code
_entity_poly.pdbx_strand_id
1 'polypeptide(L)'
;MKGRTGSEQTAPPFDKNSEDPRYQALEVLYEVEMSGEPVLDWDELSEDKLPKARRIVRGVAAENHRIDAIIEKAAQDWKATRMPPIDLAILRMAVYELLHHSRTPVAVVISEAVRIAGEFSTEHSSRFVNGVLATVAGWIRPDHDAEAVLQRKSPFAARRRRRATAGLLVTADGEVFGGWSVGSRGTTVGEVVFNTAMSGYQEVFTDPSYAGQIVVMTAPHIGNYGVTDLDSQAPRPAAAGVVMRSYSHRFSSWRAEGDLSDFLTGQGMVAVTGIDTRRLTRHIRERGAMPAAMGTGLSAADLADMASSAPAMAGQDLASAVSTAASYTVGAKGAARGKVVAIDLGIKRDILDQLTSRGLDVEVMPCSVSAAEVMKARPDGVFLSNGPGDPEPLRTVITTLRGILGKIPVFGICLGQQVMGLALGAATYKLPFGHHGGNHPVRRLGDGKVEITSQNHGFAVDLWSLSEHPAPPRKGLVTPRLLPAEVASDFGVVVPTHQNLNDGTLEGLECRDVSAFTVQYHPEAAPGPRDALGLFDDFLRLMDRGV
;
A
#
# COMPACT_ATOMS: atom_id res chain seq x y z
N MET A 1 29.68 -12.67 40.47
CA MET A 1 30.30 -13.56 39.46
C MET A 1 29.37 -13.66 38.25
N LYS A 2 29.80 -13.06 37.14
CA LYS A 2 29.33 -13.15 35.73
C LYS A 2 27.83 -13.19 35.43
N GLY A 3 27.30 -12.00 35.09
CA GLY A 3 26.09 -11.83 34.27
C GLY A 3 26.35 -12.21 32.80
N ARG A 4 25.32 -12.75 32.16
CA ARG A 4 25.23 -12.90 30.71
C ARG A 4 24.55 -11.64 30.17
N THR A 5 25.35 -10.75 29.59
CA THR A 5 24.86 -9.64 28.78
C THR A 5 24.26 -10.20 27.49
N GLY A 6 23.05 -9.76 27.16
CA GLY A 6 22.39 -10.04 25.90
C GLY A 6 23.28 -9.64 24.72
N SER A 7 23.32 -10.51 23.73
CA SER A 7 24.00 -10.27 22.47
C SER A 7 23.49 -8.98 21.83
N GLU A 8 24.36 -7.98 21.69
CA GLU A 8 24.18 -6.89 20.74
C GLU A 8 23.89 -7.50 19.37
N GLN A 9 22.64 -7.39 18.91
CA GLN A 9 22.31 -7.63 17.52
C GLN A 9 22.89 -6.47 16.70
N THR A 10 24.15 -6.65 16.32
CA THR A 10 24.81 -5.81 15.33
C THR A 10 24.16 -6.03 13.97
N ALA A 11 23.96 -4.94 13.23
CA ALA A 11 23.35 -4.93 11.91
C ALA A 11 23.95 -6.02 10.99
N PRO A 12 23.14 -6.71 10.15
CA PRO A 12 23.67 -7.67 9.19
C PRO A 12 24.62 -6.94 8.21
N PRO A 13 25.74 -7.57 7.82
CA PRO A 13 26.74 -6.88 7.00
C PRO A 13 26.37 -6.99 5.53
N PHE A 14 25.64 -6.04 4.93
CA PHE A 14 25.55 -5.98 3.46
C PHE A 14 25.46 -4.56 2.87
N ASP A 15 26.27 -4.40 1.82
CA ASP A 15 26.49 -3.22 0.97
C ASP A 15 25.57 -3.28 -0.27
N LYS A 16 25.01 -2.14 -0.67
CA LYS A 16 24.17 -1.95 -1.86
C LYS A 16 25.06 -1.75 -3.09
N ASN A 17 24.67 -2.22 -4.29
CA ASN A 17 24.83 -1.43 -5.53
C ASN A 17 24.09 -1.97 -6.76
N SER A 18 23.46 -1.02 -7.45
CA SER A 18 22.78 -1.04 -8.76
C SER A 18 23.70 -1.28 -9.98
N GLU A 19 24.82 -1.97 -9.79
CA GLU A 19 25.76 -2.31 -10.86
C GLU A 19 26.02 -3.80 -10.99
N ASP A 20 25.54 -4.64 -10.06
CA ASP A 20 25.66 -6.08 -10.28
C ASP A 20 24.67 -6.49 -11.38
N PRO A 21 25.17 -6.93 -12.56
CA PRO A 21 24.33 -7.34 -13.67
C PRO A 21 23.39 -8.51 -13.32
N ARG A 22 23.65 -9.24 -12.23
CA ARG A 22 22.79 -10.33 -11.77
C ARG A 22 21.47 -9.86 -11.21
N TYR A 23 21.46 -8.77 -10.45
CA TYR A 23 20.23 -8.22 -9.86
C TYR A 23 19.29 -7.72 -10.95
N GLN A 24 19.86 -7.03 -11.94
CA GLN A 24 19.13 -6.52 -13.09
C GLN A 24 18.64 -7.65 -14.00
N ALA A 25 19.46 -8.68 -14.20
CA ALA A 25 19.02 -9.87 -14.93
C ALA A 25 17.90 -10.60 -14.18
N LEU A 26 17.96 -10.65 -12.85
CA LEU A 26 16.95 -11.29 -12.03
C LEU A 26 15.60 -10.57 -12.10
N GLU A 27 15.58 -9.24 -12.00
CA GLU A 27 14.34 -8.45 -12.13
C GLU A 27 13.61 -8.79 -13.43
N VAL A 28 14.34 -8.79 -14.56
CA VAL A 28 13.77 -9.10 -15.88
C VAL A 28 13.35 -10.56 -15.99
N LEU A 29 14.19 -11.49 -15.53
CA LEU A 29 13.85 -12.92 -15.58
C LEU A 29 12.64 -13.24 -14.71
N TYR A 30 12.49 -12.58 -13.56
CA TYR A 30 11.32 -12.74 -12.70
C TYR A 30 10.04 -12.18 -13.33
N GLU A 31 10.11 -11.03 -13.98
CA GLU A 31 8.98 -10.45 -14.72
C GLU A 31 8.51 -11.36 -15.87
N VAL A 32 9.45 -11.96 -16.59
CA VAL A 32 9.18 -12.98 -17.62
C VAL A 32 8.44 -14.19 -17.01
N GLU A 33 8.88 -14.67 -15.84
CA GLU A 33 8.18 -15.77 -15.16
C GLU A 33 6.76 -15.40 -14.70
N MET A 34 6.56 -14.15 -14.28
CA MET A 34 5.26 -13.66 -13.81
C MET A 34 4.27 -13.43 -14.96
N SER A 35 4.76 -12.93 -16.09
CA SER A 35 3.95 -12.64 -17.27
C SER A 35 3.66 -13.88 -18.12
N GLY A 36 4.57 -14.86 -18.13
CA GLY A 36 4.48 -16.01 -19.04
C GLY A 36 4.78 -15.67 -20.51
N GLU A 37 5.15 -14.42 -20.78
CA GLU A 37 5.48 -13.93 -22.11
C GLU A 37 6.96 -14.21 -22.44
N PRO A 38 7.28 -14.61 -23.68
CA PRO A 38 8.68 -14.79 -24.09
C PRO A 38 9.44 -13.46 -24.04
N VAL A 39 10.77 -13.53 -23.83
CA VAL A 39 11.72 -12.40 -23.72
C VAL A 39 11.84 -11.55 -25.01
N LEU A 40 10.93 -11.70 -25.96
CA LEU A 40 11.00 -11.19 -27.32
C LEU A 40 10.29 -9.84 -27.49
N ASP A 41 10.73 -8.80 -26.76
CA ASP A 41 10.72 -7.41 -27.25
C ASP A 41 11.47 -6.48 -26.27
N TRP A 42 12.80 -6.36 -26.42
CA TRP A 42 13.64 -5.52 -25.53
C TRP A 42 14.67 -4.67 -26.32
N ASP A 43 14.23 -4.03 -27.39
CA ASP A 43 15.03 -3.00 -28.09
C ASP A 43 14.92 -1.61 -27.44
N GLU A 44 14.08 -1.41 -26.43
CA GLU A 44 13.88 -0.11 -25.75
C GLU A 44 14.85 0.17 -24.58
N LEU A 45 15.63 -0.81 -24.12
CA LEU A 45 16.75 -0.57 -23.20
C LEU A 45 17.97 -0.12 -24.01
N SER A 46 18.27 1.19 -24.01
CA SER A 46 19.39 1.79 -24.75
C SER A 46 20.66 0.93 -24.68
N GLU A 47 21.28 0.61 -25.83
CA GLU A 47 22.46 -0.26 -25.93
C GLU A 47 23.63 0.15 -25.02
N ASP A 48 23.68 1.42 -24.63
CA ASP A 48 24.77 2.02 -23.87
C ASP A 48 24.76 1.73 -22.35
N LYS A 49 23.75 1.05 -21.78
CA LYS A 49 23.59 0.98 -20.31
C LYS A 49 23.49 -0.42 -19.70
N LEU A 50 24.36 -1.38 -20.06
CA LEU A 50 24.89 -2.52 -19.26
C LEU A 50 24.95 -3.85 -20.04
N PRO A 51 26.05 -4.09 -20.79
CA PRO A 51 26.19 -5.26 -21.67
C PRO A 51 26.10 -6.61 -20.96
N LYS A 52 26.45 -6.68 -19.66
CA LYS A 52 26.58 -7.95 -18.93
C LYS A 52 25.23 -8.50 -18.45
N ALA A 53 24.28 -7.65 -18.04
CA ALA A 53 22.93 -8.08 -17.64
C ALA A 53 22.13 -8.57 -18.85
N ARG A 54 22.15 -7.79 -19.95
CA ARG A 54 21.50 -8.16 -21.23
C ARG A 54 22.00 -9.52 -21.75
N ARG A 55 23.30 -9.81 -21.59
CA ARG A 55 23.89 -11.10 -21.96
C ARG A 55 23.42 -12.27 -21.08
N ILE A 56 23.17 -12.03 -19.79
CA ILE A 56 22.61 -13.05 -18.89
C ILE A 56 21.17 -13.34 -19.30
N VAL A 57 20.33 -12.30 -19.40
CA VAL A 57 18.92 -12.45 -19.76
C VAL A 57 18.76 -13.13 -21.14
N ARG A 58 19.43 -12.62 -22.18
CA ARG A 58 19.37 -13.20 -23.53
C ARG A 58 19.87 -14.63 -23.56
N GLY A 59 20.94 -14.94 -22.83
CA GLY A 59 21.50 -16.28 -22.81
C GLY A 59 20.63 -17.29 -22.04
N VAL A 60 20.03 -16.86 -20.93
CA VAL A 60 19.02 -17.66 -20.22
C VAL A 60 17.80 -17.90 -21.12
N ALA A 61 17.30 -16.87 -21.81
CA ALA A 61 16.18 -17.00 -22.75
C ALA A 61 16.49 -17.95 -23.92
N ALA A 62 17.69 -17.87 -24.49
CA ALA A 62 18.10 -18.70 -25.62
C ALA A 62 18.32 -20.18 -25.25
N GLU A 63 18.66 -20.48 -23.98
CA GLU A 63 18.95 -21.84 -23.51
C GLU A 63 18.00 -22.31 -22.41
N ASN A 64 16.82 -21.69 -22.25
CA ASN A 64 15.89 -21.94 -21.15
C ASN A 64 15.57 -23.42 -20.97
N HIS A 65 15.22 -24.13 -22.05
CA HIS A 65 14.91 -25.56 -22.03
C HIS A 65 16.08 -26.42 -21.53
N ARG A 66 17.31 -26.05 -21.91
CA ARG A 66 18.53 -26.77 -21.51
C ARG A 66 18.87 -26.49 -20.04
N ILE A 67 18.79 -25.22 -19.64
CA ILE A 67 19.05 -24.79 -18.26
C ILE A 67 18.04 -25.44 -17.31
N ASP A 68 16.77 -25.46 -17.68
CA ASP A 68 15.70 -26.09 -16.88
C ASP A 68 15.93 -27.58 -16.72
N ALA A 69 16.29 -28.29 -17.79
CA ALA A 69 16.61 -29.72 -17.70
C ALA A 69 17.79 -30.00 -16.75
N ILE A 70 18.78 -29.10 -16.68
CA ILE A 70 19.90 -29.20 -15.74
C ILE A 70 19.42 -28.97 -14.30
N ILE A 71 18.59 -27.96 -14.08
CA ILE A 71 18.03 -27.61 -12.76
C ILE A 71 17.15 -28.76 -12.25
N GLU A 72 16.22 -29.24 -13.06
CA GLU A 72 15.30 -30.33 -12.71
C GLU A 72 16.05 -31.63 -12.37
N LYS A 73 17.09 -31.96 -13.14
CA LYS A 73 17.95 -33.10 -12.86
C LYS A 73 18.68 -32.96 -11.52
N ALA A 74 19.12 -31.75 -11.17
CA ALA A 74 19.84 -31.48 -9.93
C ALA A 74 18.92 -31.38 -8.70
N ALA A 75 17.65 -31.04 -8.91
CA ALA A 75 16.64 -30.87 -7.87
C ALA A 75 15.96 -32.20 -7.44
N GLN A 76 16.50 -33.37 -7.81
CA GLN A 76 15.99 -34.69 -7.41
C GLN A 76 14.48 -34.87 -7.67
N ASP A 77 14.05 -34.73 -8.93
CA ASP A 77 12.66 -34.89 -9.42
C ASP A 77 11.67 -33.76 -9.06
N TRP A 78 12.17 -32.59 -8.64
CA TRP A 78 11.35 -31.37 -8.57
C TRP A 78 11.24 -30.71 -9.95
N LYS A 79 10.02 -30.66 -10.51
CA LYS A 79 9.75 -29.93 -11.76
C LYS A 79 9.95 -28.42 -11.56
N ALA A 80 10.57 -27.75 -12.54
CA ALA A 80 10.81 -26.31 -12.52
C ALA A 80 9.50 -25.52 -12.31
N THR A 81 8.38 -26.01 -12.87
CA THR A 81 7.05 -25.43 -12.73
C THR A 81 6.47 -25.44 -11.30
N ARG A 82 7.11 -26.13 -10.35
CA ARG A 82 6.71 -26.19 -8.94
C ARG A 82 7.61 -25.35 -8.03
N MET A 83 8.65 -24.73 -8.58
CA MET A 83 9.56 -23.85 -7.83
C MET A 83 8.96 -22.45 -7.72
N PRO A 84 9.21 -21.71 -6.62
CA PRO A 84 8.93 -20.28 -6.58
C PRO A 84 9.59 -19.59 -7.78
N PRO A 85 8.86 -18.75 -8.53
CA PRO A 85 9.38 -18.13 -9.74
C PRO A 85 10.68 -17.35 -9.54
N ILE A 86 10.85 -16.73 -8.37
CA ILE A 86 12.09 -16.06 -8.00
C ILE A 86 13.26 -17.03 -7.84
N ASP A 87 13.05 -18.20 -7.22
CA ASP A 87 14.08 -19.22 -7.06
C ASP A 87 14.48 -19.80 -8.41
N LEU A 88 13.51 -20.03 -9.29
CA LEU A 88 13.74 -20.51 -10.64
C LEU A 88 14.56 -19.49 -11.46
N ALA A 89 14.23 -18.20 -11.37
CA ALA A 89 14.99 -17.13 -12.04
C ALA A 89 16.44 -17.06 -11.52
N ILE A 90 16.65 -17.18 -10.20
CA ILE A 90 17.98 -17.22 -9.58
C ILE A 90 18.79 -18.43 -10.08
N LEU A 91 18.17 -19.61 -10.07
CA LEU A 91 18.81 -20.85 -10.53
C LEU A 91 19.18 -20.77 -12.01
N ARG A 92 18.28 -20.29 -12.87
CA ARG A 92 18.53 -20.16 -14.31
C ARG A 92 19.70 -19.24 -14.60
N MET A 93 19.74 -18.09 -13.95
CA MET A 93 20.86 -17.15 -14.04
C MET A 93 22.19 -17.79 -13.61
N ALA A 94 22.21 -18.43 -12.45
CA ALA A 94 23.43 -19.03 -11.90
C ALA A 94 23.92 -20.21 -12.75
N VAL A 95 23.02 -21.08 -13.23
CA VAL A 95 23.37 -22.19 -14.12
C VAL A 95 23.89 -21.69 -15.46
N TYR A 96 23.28 -20.64 -16.03
CA TYR A 96 23.81 -20.00 -17.24
C TYR A 96 25.24 -19.47 -17.04
N GLU A 97 25.52 -18.81 -15.92
CA GLU A 97 26.89 -18.37 -15.60
C GLU A 97 27.87 -19.53 -15.40
N LEU A 98 27.43 -20.63 -14.79
CA LEU A 98 28.25 -21.84 -14.65
C LEU A 98 28.59 -22.44 -16.02
N LEU A 99 27.65 -22.46 -16.97
CA LEU A 99 27.86 -22.96 -18.33
C LEU A 99 28.80 -22.07 -19.15
N HIS A 100 28.62 -20.75 -19.08
CA HIS A 100 29.17 -19.85 -20.11
C HIS A 100 30.22 -18.85 -19.61
N HIS A 101 30.36 -18.65 -18.30
CA HIS A 101 31.34 -17.70 -17.74
C HIS A 101 32.48 -18.43 -17.02
N SER A 102 33.29 -19.19 -17.76
CA SER A 102 34.38 -20.03 -17.24
C SER A 102 35.42 -19.26 -16.40
N ARG A 103 35.53 -17.94 -16.58
CA ARG A 103 36.42 -17.06 -15.80
C ARG A 103 35.86 -16.65 -14.44
N THR A 104 34.54 -16.76 -14.22
CA THR A 104 33.93 -16.47 -12.92
C THR A 104 34.11 -17.70 -12.02
N PRO A 105 34.74 -17.60 -10.83
CA PRO A 105 34.89 -18.74 -9.94
C PRO A 105 33.54 -19.33 -9.54
N VAL A 106 33.43 -20.68 -9.52
CA VAL A 106 32.20 -21.41 -9.12
C VAL A 106 31.69 -20.93 -7.77
N ALA A 107 32.61 -20.81 -6.81
CA ALA A 107 32.42 -20.21 -5.51
C ALA A 107 31.57 -18.93 -5.51
N VAL A 108 31.93 -18.00 -6.40
CA VAL A 108 31.32 -16.68 -6.49
C VAL A 108 29.94 -16.80 -7.10
N VAL A 109 29.75 -17.65 -8.10
CA VAL A 109 28.42 -17.86 -8.70
C VAL A 109 27.45 -18.44 -7.66
N ILE A 110 27.88 -19.44 -6.90
CA ILE A 110 27.07 -20.07 -5.86
C ILE A 110 26.81 -19.09 -4.71
N SER A 111 27.85 -18.43 -4.18
CA SER A 111 27.70 -17.52 -3.04
C SER A 111 26.75 -16.36 -3.35
N GLU A 112 26.84 -15.81 -4.56
CA GLU A 112 25.95 -14.72 -4.99
C GLU A 112 24.52 -15.22 -5.20
N ALA A 113 24.31 -16.38 -5.81
CA ALA A 113 22.97 -16.94 -5.96
C ALA A 113 22.31 -17.26 -4.61
N VAL A 114 23.06 -17.82 -3.65
CA VAL A 114 22.58 -18.13 -2.29
C VAL A 114 22.23 -16.87 -1.51
N ARG A 115 23.07 -15.83 -1.65
CA ARG A 115 22.83 -14.51 -1.08
C ARG A 115 21.56 -13.88 -1.64
N ILE A 116 21.43 -13.84 -2.97
CA ILE A 116 20.25 -13.33 -3.67
C ILE A 116 18.99 -14.10 -3.24
N ALA A 117 19.06 -15.43 -3.12
CA ALA A 117 17.93 -16.24 -2.65
C ALA A 117 17.52 -15.90 -1.20
N GLY A 118 18.49 -15.61 -0.33
CA GLY A 118 18.21 -15.16 1.04
C GLY A 118 17.63 -13.75 1.12
N GLU A 119 17.89 -12.92 0.09
CA GLU A 119 17.36 -11.57 0.00
C GLU A 119 15.94 -11.53 -0.58
N PHE A 120 15.66 -12.27 -1.66
CA PHE A 120 14.40 -12.12 -2.40
C PHE A 120 13.39 -13.26 -2.23
N SER A 121 13.76 -14.36 -1.58
CA SER A 121 12.90 -15.54 -1.46
C SER A 121 12.64 -15.93 0.00
N THR A 122 12.22 -17.17 0.24
CA THR A 122 11.87 -17.71 1.56
C THR A 122 13.10 -18.11 2.39
N GLU A 123 12.93 -18.29 3.70
CA GLU A 123 13.99 -18.70 4.65
C GLU A 123 14.71 -20.01 4.28
N HIS A 124 14.06 -20.91 3.53
CA HIS A 124 14.64 -22.19 3.10
C HIS A 124 15.34 -22.11 1.72
N SER A 125 15.19 -21.00 1.00
CA SER A 125 15.60 -20.89 -0.41
C SER A 125 17.11 -20.82 -0.57
N SER A 126 17.82 -20.14 0.33
CA SER A 126 19.29 -20.11 0.33
C SER A 126 19.89 -21.51 0.39
N ARG A 127 19.33 -22.38 1.25
CA ARG A 127 19.80 -23.77 1.40
C ARG A 127 19.46 -24.62 0.18
N PHE A 128 18.26 -24.45 -0.36
CA PHE A 128 17.81 -25.14 -1.56
C PHE A 128 18.66 -24.76 -2.78
N VAL A 129 18.79 -23.47 -3.07
CA VAL A 129 19.61 -22.93 -4.17
C VAL A 129 21.07 -23.37 -4.04
N ASN A 130 21.63 -23.35 -2.82
CA ASN A 130 22.98 -23.86 -2.58
C ASN A 130 23.13 -25.34 -2.97
N GLY A 131 22.18 -26.19 -2.57
CA GLY A 131 22.22 -27.63 -2.85
C GLY A 131 22.11 -27.96 -4.35
N VAL A 132 21.20 -27.29 -5.05
CA VAL A 132 21.03 -27.43 -6.50
C VAL A 132 22.30 -26.98 -7.23
N LEU A 133 22.82 -25.78 -6.93
CA LEU A 133 23.98 -25.25 -7.64
C LEU A 133 25.28 -25.97 -7.31
N ALA A 134 25.46 -26.51 -6.10
CA ALA A 134 26.59 -27.37 -5.77
C ALA A 134 26.58 -28.65 -6.63
N THR A 135 25.41 -29.26 -6.80
CA THR A 135 25.23 -30.45 -7.65
C THR A 135 25.53 -30.13 -9.12
N VAL A 136 24.96 -29.03 -9.63
CA VAL A 136 25.19 -28.58 -11.01
C VAL A 136 26.65 -28.21 -11.26
N ALA A 137 27.30 -27.52 -10.33
CA ALA A 137 28.71 -27.16 -10.45
C ALA A 137 29.61 -28.39 -10.53
N GLY A 138 29.31 -29.45 -9.77
CA GLY A 138 30.02 -30.74 -9.85
C GLY A 138 29.91 -31.42 -11.22
N TRP A 139 28.84 -31.16 -11.98
CA TRP A 139 28.69 -31.67 -13.35
C TRP A 139 29.39 -30.80 -14.40
N ILE A 140 29.32 -29.48 -14.24
CA ILE A 140 29.75 -28.54 -15.28
C ILE A 140 31.24 -28.19 -15.14
N ARG A 141 31.77 -28.11 -13.92
CA ARG A 141 33.16 -27.72 -13.66
C ARG A 141 33.80 -28.59 -12.55
N PRO A 142 34.11 -29.87 -12.85
CA PRO A 142 34.53 -30.86 -11.85
C PRO A 142 35.92 -30.61 -11.21
N ASP A 143 36.80 -29.81 -11.84
CA ASP A 143 38.17 -29.54 -11.35
C ASP A 143 38.24 -28.42 -10.28
N HIS A 144 37.10 -27.94 -9.75
CA HIS A 144 37.08 -26.89 -8.73
C HIS A 144 37.04 -27.47 -7.32
N ASP A 145 38.07 -27.15 -6.55
CA ASP A 145 38.25 -27.54 -5.15
C ASP A 145 37.21 -26.82 -4.25
N ALA A 146 36.06 -27.46 -4.03
CA ALA A 146 34.91 -26.87 -3.34
C ALA A 146 35.17 -26.51 -1.86
N GLU A 147 36.16 -27.13 -1.22
CA GLU A 147 36.51 -26.90 0.19
C GLU A 147 37.33 -25.62 0.43
N ALA A 148 38.12 -25.16 -0.54
CA ALA A 148 38.98 -23.97 -0.39
C ALA A 148 38.22 -22.63 -0.37
N VAL A 149 36.93 -22.67 -0.69
CA VAL A 149 36.05 -21.50 -0.90
C VAL A 149 35.50 -20.92 0.40
N LEU A 150 35.33 -21.73 1.44
CA LEU A 150 34.67 -21.32 2.68
C LEU A 150 35.54 -20.40 3.57
N GLN A 151 36.83 -20.22 3.27
CA GLN A 151 37.78 -19.60 4.20
C GLN A 151 38.47 -18.31 3.74
N ARG A 152 38.21 -17.77 2.54
CA ARG A 152 38.87 -16.53 2.07
C ARG A 152 37.94 -15.32 2.08
N LYS A 153 38.20 -14.37 3.00
CA LYS A 153 37.60 -13.02 2.97
C LYS A 153 38.14 -12.24 1.76
N SER A 154 37.23 -11.73 0.92
CA SER A 154 37.56 -11.02 -0.32
C SER A 154 38.24 -9.65 -0.07
N PRO A 155 39.33 -9.31 -0.79
CA PRO A 155 40.05 -8.04 -0.66
C PRO A 155 39.34 -6.84 -1.32
N PHE A 156 38.14 -7.00 -1.89
CA PHE A 156 37.40 -5.91 -2.56
C PHE A 156 36.52 -5.05 -1.64
N ALA A 157 36.42 -5.38 -0.34
CA ALA A 157 35.56 -4.67 0.63
C ALA A 157 35.95 -3.21 0.91
N ALA A 158 37.13 -2.76 0.50
CA ALA A 158 37.69 -1.48 0.96
C ALA A 158 37.29 -0.24 0.13
N ARG A 159 36.65 -0.37 -1.04
CA ARG A 159 36.60 0.76 -2.01
C ARG A 159 35.23 1.22 -2.52
N ARG A 160 34.10 0.75 -1.97
CA ARG A 160 32.76 1.22 -2.35
C ARG A 160 31.92 1.54 -1.12
N ARG A 161 31.89 2.82 -0.75
CA ARG A 161 30.99 3.38 0.28
C ARG A 161 30.38 4.67 -0.26
N ARG A 162 29.36 4.58 -1.11
CA ARG A 162 28.30 5.62 -1.06
C ARG A 162 27.38 5.18 0.09
N ARG A 163 27.51 5.87 1.23
CA ARG A 163 26.94 5.49 2.53
C ARG A 163 25.41 5.38 2.44
N ALA A 164 24.87 4.18 2.30
CA ALA A 164 23.46 3.93 2.60
C ALA A 164 23.24 4.29 4.08
N THR A 165 22.36 5.25 4.36
CA THR A 165 22.02 5.60 5.74
C THR A 165 21.13 4.51 6.32
N ALA A 166 21.53 3.93 7.44
CA ALA A 166 20.71 2.95 8.16
C ALA A 166 19.37 3.59 8.56
N GLY A 167 18.29 2.87 8.34
CA GLY A 167 16.94 3.22 8.77
C GLY A 167 16.42 2.16 9.73
N LEU A 168 15.65 2.60 10.73
CA LEU A 168 14.99 1.72 11.69
C LEU A 168 13.50 2.07 11.74
N LEU A 169 12.67 1.06 12.00
CA LEU A 169 11.30 1.20 12.47
C LEU A 169 11.17 0.42 13.77
N VAL A 170 10.55 1.03 14.77
CA VAL A 170 10.24 0.41 16.06
C VAL A 170 8.76 0.63 16.35
N THR A 171 8.04 -0.46 16.62
CA THR A 171 6.63 -0.41 17.02
C THR A 171 6.51 -0.13 18.52
N ALA A 172 5.35 0.36 18.97
CA ALA A 172 5.09 0.69 20.38
C ALA A 172 5.20 -0.53 21.32
N ASP A 173 5.06 -1.75 20.80
CA ASP A 173 5.27 -2.99 21.55
C ASP A 173 6.74 -3.50 21.51
N GLY A 174 7.64 -2.74 20.89
CA GLY A 174 9.08 -2.95 20.95
C GLY A 174 9.68 -3.80 19.82
N GLU A 175 8.89 -4.18 18.81
CA GLU A 175 9.44 -4.89 17.65
C GLU A 175 10.29 -3.96 16.80
N VAL A 176 11.51 -4.40 16.47
CA VAL A 176 12.50 -3.63 15.71
C VAL A 176 12.66 -4.19 14.31
N PHE A 177 12.62 -3.32 13.32
CA PHE A 177 12.79 -3.61 11.91
C PHE A 177 13.92 -2.75 11.34
N GLY A 178 14.96 -3.42 10.82
CA GLY A 178 16.12 -2.77 10.22
C GLY A 178 16.01 -2.64 8.71
N GLY A 179 16.46 -1.50 8.19
CA GLY A 179 16.50 -1.24 6.76
C GLY A 179 17.45 -0.10 6.40
N TRP A 180 17.19 0.54 5.27
CA TRP A 180 17.96 1.66 4.75
C TRP A 180 17.04 2.80 4.35
N SER A 181 17.46 4.03 4.61
CA SER A 181 16.76 5.21 4.15
C SER A 181 16.73 5.29 2.63
N VAL A 182 15.55 5.63 2.09
CA VAL A 182 15.31 5.95 0.66
C VAL A 182 14.48 7.23 0.49
N GLY A 183 14.34 8.00 1.56
CA GLY A 183 13.69 9.32 1.55
C GLY A 183 14.49 10.31 2.38
N SER A 184 13.79 11.30 2.93
CA SER A 184 14.37 12.30 3.81
C SER A 184 14.98 11.68 5.06
N ARG A 185 16.11 12.26 5.49
CA ARG A 185 16.71 11.97 6.80
C ARG A 185 15.91 12.65 7.88
N GLY A 186 15.76 11.97 9.01
CA GLY A 186 14.98 12.45 10.14
C GLY A 186 14.26 11.29 10.81
N THR A 187 13.28 11.63 11.65
CA THR A 187 12.38 10.68 12.29
C THR A 187 10.95 11.13 12.15
N THR A 188 10.05 10.17 12.17
CA THR A 188 8.60 10.37 12.14
C THR A 188 7.94 9.36 13.08
N VAL A 189 6.74 9.70 13.52
CA VAL A 189 5.87 8.84 14.32
C VAL A 189 4.51 8.76 13.66
N GLY A 190 3.85 7.62 13.81
CA GLY A 190 2.49 7.45 13.30
C GLY A 190 1.96 6.07 13.63
N GLU A 191 0.66 5.87 13.41
CA GLU A 191 0.08 4.54 13.48
C GLU A 191 0.55 3.71 12.28
N VAL A 192 1.19 2.56 12.53
CA VAL A 192 1.67 1.68 11.47
C VAL A 192 0.52 0.83 10.92
N VAL A 193 0.32 0.92 9.61
CA VAL A 193 -0.69 0.17 8.85
C VAL A 193 -0.04 -0.49 7.64
N PHE A 194 -0.67 -1.50 7.06
CA PHE A 194 -0.18 -2.12 5.82
C PHE A 194 -1.20 -1.97 4.71
N ASN A 195 -0.76 -1.77 3.46
CA ASN A 195 -1.63 -1.72 2.28
C ASN A 195 -1.30 -2.87 1.31
N THR A 196 -2.35 -3.59 0.85
CA THR A 196 -2.25 -4.75 -0.05
C THR A 196 -2.19 -4.42 -1.54
N ALA A 197 -2.33 -3.15 -1.92
CA ALA A 197 -2.26 -2.71 -3.31
C ALA A 197 -0.89 -3.05 -3.92
N MET A 198 -0.91 -3.75 -5.05
CA MET A 198 0.29 -4.14 -5.80
C MET A 198 0.81 -3.06 -6.74
N SER A 199 -0.02 -2.05 -7.03
CA SER A 199 0.26 -0.89 -7.85
C SER A 199 -0.36 0.35 -7.20
N GLY A 200 0.06 1.52 -7.64
CA GLY A 200 -0.52 2.78 -7.14
C GLY A 200 0.13 3.29 -5.86
N TYR A 201 1.43 3.05 -5.66
CA TYR A 201 2.11 3.47 -4.44
C TYR A 201 2.13 4.99 -4.28
N GLN A 202 2.21 5.77 -5.35
CA GLN A 202 2.25 7.22 -5.26
C GLN A 202 0.90 7.78 -4.84
N GLU A 203 -0.18 7.24 -5.40
CA GLU A 203 -1.55 7.52 -5.02
C GLU A 203 -1.78 7.23 -3.53
N VAL A 204 -1.29 6.07 -3.04
CA VAL A 204 -1.32 5.73 -1.61
C VAL A 204 -0.53 6.74 -0.78
N PHE A 205 0.69 7.10 -1.16
CA PHE A 205 1.52 8.00 -0.35
C PHE A 205 0.96 9.42 -0.25
N THR A 206 0.18 9.83 -1.26
CA THR A 206 -0.41 11.16 -1.39
C THR A 206 -1.89 11.21 -1.01
N ASP A 207 -2.50 10.10 -0.65
CA ASP A 207 -3.88 10.06 -0.13
C ASP A 207 -3.94 10.71 1.27
N PRO A 208 -4.70 11.81 1.45
CA PRO A 208 -4.84 12.50 2.73
C PRO A 208 -5.30 11.61 3.89
N SER A 209 -6.02 10.52 3.61
CA SER A 209 -6.47 9.56 4.63
C SER A 209 -5.31 8.90 5.38
N TYR A 210 -4.09 8.90 4.84
CA TYR A 210 -2.89 8.39 5.54
C TYR A 210 -2.21 9.39 6.48
N ALA A 211 -2.75 10.59 6.67
CA ALA A 211 -2.17 11.54 7.63
C ALA A 211 -2.02 10.91 9.02
N GLY A 212 -0.84 11.08 9.63
CA GLY A 212 -0.51 10.48 10.92
C GLY A 212 -0.23 8.96 10.88
N GLN A 213 -0.12 8.35 9.69
CA GLN A 213 0.13 6.90 9.55
C GLN A 213 1.46 6.59 8.87
N ILE A 214 2.10 5.52 9.32
CA ILE A 214 3.25 4.92 8.63
C ILE A 214 2.74 3.78 7.76
N VAL A 215 2.87 3.91 6.44
CA VAL A 215 2.31 2.97 5.47
C VAL A 215 3.33 1.90 5.08
N VAL A 216 3.00 0.64 5.35
CA VAL A 216 3.77 -0.53 4.94
C VAL A 216 3.21 -1.08 3.64
N MET A 217 3.97 -0.98 2.56
CA MET A 217 3.59 -1.61 1.30
C MET A 217 3.90 -3.11 1.37
N THR A 218 2.88 -3.93 1.17
CA THR A 218 3.04 -5.39 1.11
C THR A 218 3.65 -5.84 -0.21
N ALA A 219 3.41 -5.09 -1.29
CA ALA A 219 4.05 -5.31 -2.59
C ALA A 219 5.57 -5.13 -2.44
N PRO A 220 6.37 -6.11 -2.89
CA PRO A 220 7.79 -6.12 -2.54
C PRO A 220 8.60 -5.05 -3.26
N HIS A 221 8.27 -4.76 -4.52
CA HIS A 221 8.96 -3.77 -5.36
C HIS A 221 8.14 -2.49 -5.43
N ILE A 222 8.72 -1.40 -4.92
CA ILE A 222 8.09 -0.08 -4.89
C ILE A 222 9.00 0.91 -5.62
N GLY A 223 8.44 1.78 -6.45
CA GLY A 223 9.19 2.71 -7.31
C GLY A 223 9.45 2.22 -8.74
N ASN A 224 8.97 1.04 -9.11
CA ASN A 224 9.24 0.41 -10.40
C ASN A 224 8.73 1.20 -11.61
N TYR A 225 7.65 1.99 -11.46
CA TYR A 225 7.14 2.87 -12.51
C TYR A 225 7.48 4.36 -12.30
N GLY A 226 8.34 4.69 -11.34
CA GLY A 226 8.78 6.06 -11.07
C GLY A 226 7.68 6.88 -10.42
N VAL A 227 7.68 8.19 -10.66
CA VAL A 227 6.62 9.09 -10.20
C VAL A 227 6.13 9.99 -11.34
N THR A 228 4.90 10.48 -11.22
CA THR A 228 4.34 11.55 -12.07
C THR A 228 3.34 12.38 -11.29
N ASP A 229 3.24 13.68 -11.56
CA ASP A 229 2.29 14.56 -10.87
C ASP A 229 0.83 14.15 -11.08
N LEU A 230 0.55 13.38 -12.13
CA LEU A 230 -0.78 12.84 -12.44
C LEU A 230 -1.26 11.81 -11.42
N ASP A 231 -0.35 11.08 -10.77
CA ASP A 231 -0.71 10.01 -9.82
C ASP A 231 -0.86 10.57 -8.38
N SER A 232 -0.52 11.84 -8.14
CA SER A 232 -0.67 12.46 -6.82
C SER A 232 -2.13 12.78 -6.50
N GLN A 233 -2.65 12.24 -5.39
CA GLN A 233 -4.01 12.47 -4.89
C GLN A 233 -4.14 13.73 -4.02
N ALA A 234 -3.01 14.29 -3.57
CA ALA A 234 -2.91 15.58 -2.89
C ALA A 234 -1.61 16.30 -3.30
N PRO A 235 -1.48 17.62 -3.05
CA PRO A 235 -0.28 18.38 -3.43
C PRO A 235 1.02 17.92 -2.74
N ARG A 236 0.90 17.23 -1.60
CA ARG A 236 2.03 16.66 -0.86
C ARG A 236 1.69 15.24 -0.38
N PRO A 237 2.69 14.38 -0.21
CA PRO A 237 2.50 13.12 0.50
C PRO A 237 1.90 13.36 1.89
N ALA A 238 0.85 12.63 2.22
CA ALA A 238 0.13 12.79 3.48
C ALA A 238 0.52 11.73 4.52
N ALA A 239 0.96 10.55 4.08
CA ALA A 239 1.52 9.53 4.97
C ALA A 239 2.62 10.12 5.87
N ALA A 240 2.68 9.77 7.15
CA ALA A 240 3.74 10.24 8.05
C ALA A 240 5.11 9.61 7.70
N GLY A 241 5.10 8.40 7.11
CA GLY A 241 6.27 7.70 6.62
C GLY A 241 5.88 6.48 5.78
N VAL A 242 6.82 5.96 5.00
CA VAL A 242 6.56 4.79 4.13
C VAL A 242 7.61 3.71 4.28
N VAL A 243 7.16 2.46 4.30
CA VAL A 243 7.99 1.27 4.52
C VAL A 243 7.78 0.30 3.36
N MET A 244 8.88 -0.21 2.82
CA MET A 244 8.86 -1.12 1.67
C MET A 244 9.93 -2.21 1.82
N ARG A 245 9.70 -3.36 1.16
CA ARG A 245 10.67 -4.45 1.13
C ARG A 245 11.87 -4.11 0.27
N SER A 246 11.62 -3.67 -0.95
CA SER A 246 12.62 -3.35 -1.96
C SER A 246 12.24 -2.09 -2.71
N TYR A 247 13.09 -1.07 -2.61
CA TYR A 247 12.99 0.13 -3.43
C TYR A 247 13.63 -0.15 -4.79
N SER A 248 12.90 0.15 -5.86
CA SER A 248 13.35 -0.05 -7.23
C SER A 248 14.31 1.08 -7.61
N HIS A 249 15.60 0.77 -7.68
CA HIS A 249 16.66 1.74 -8.01
C HIS A 249 16.60 2.26 -9.45
N ARG A 250 15.79 1.63 -10.29
CA ARG A 250 15.44 2.08 -11.64
C ARG A 250 13.93 2.02 -11.75
N PHE A 251 13.40 3.06 -12.36
CA PHE A 251 12.01 3.08 -12.82
C PHE A 251 11.96 2.88 -14.33
N SER A 252 10.89 2.26 -14.82
CA SER A 252 10.64 2.04 -16.23
C SER A 252 9.14 2.20 -16.52
N SER A 253 8.75 3.39 -16.96
CA SER A 253 7.40 3.69 -17.41
C SER A 253 7.44 4.91 -18.33
N TRP A 254 6.66 4.89 -19.41
CA TRP A 254 6.53 6.02 -20.33
C TRP A 254 5.92 7.26 -19.65
N ARG A 255 5.20 7.08 -18.53
CA ARG A 255 4.62 8.17 -17.72
C ARG A 255 5.59 8.75 -16.70
N ALA A 256 6.73 8.10 -16.45
CA ALA A 256 7.61 8.49 -15.36
C ALA A 256 8.29 9.82 -15.65
N GLU A 257 8.15 10.76 -14.72
CA GLU A 257 8.77 12.08 -14.74
C GLU A 257 9.96 12.16 -13.78
N GLY A 258 10.12 11.18 -12.89
CA GLY A 258 11.23 11.14 -11.94
C GLY A 258 11.33 9.86 -11.12
N ASP A 259 12.37 9.82 -10.29
CA ASP A 259 12.64 8.75 -9.34
C ASP A 259 11.82 8.92 -8.05
N LEU A 260 11.40 7.79 -7.46
CA LEU A 260 10.63 7.80 -6.22
C LEU A 260 11.44 8.32 -5.02
N SER A 261 12.74 8.00 -4.91
CA SER A 261 13.57 8.47 -3.79
C SER A 261 13.77 9.99 -3.85
N ASP A 262 13.96 10.54 -5.06
CA ASP A 262 14.05 11.98 -5.28
C ASP A 262 12.72 12.68 -4.93
N PHE A 263 11.58 12.11 -5.33
CA PHE A 263 10.25 12.60 -4.95
C PHE A 263 10.06 12.61 -3.43
N LEU A 264 10.31 11.49 -2.75
CA LEU A 264 10.17 11.38 -1.29
C LEU A 264 11.10 12.35 -0.57
N THR A 265 12.34 12.50 -1.04
CA THR A 265 13.31 13.43 -0.44
C THR A 265 12.90 14.89 -0.67
N GLY A 266 12.47 15.23 -1.89
CA GLY A 266 12.00 16.58 -2.23
C GLY A 266 10.76 17.01 -1.45
N GLN A 267 9.93 16.04 -1.06
CA GLN A 267 8.72 16.26 -0.25
C GLN A 267 8.96 16.16 1.27
N GLY A 268 10.20 15.94 1.73
CA GLY A 268 10.49 15.83 3.16
C GLY A 268 10.06 14.49 3.79
N MET A 269 9.71 13.48 3.00
CA MET A 269 9.10 12.23 3.47
C MET A 269 10.13 11.23 4.00
N VAL A 270 9.93 10.72 5.22
CA VAL A 270 10.77 9.65 5.79
C VAL A 270 10.35 8.31 5.20
N ALA A 271 11.31 7.60 4.59
CA ALA A 271 11.06 6.32 3.94
C ALA A 271 12.18 5.31 4.22
N VAL A 272 11.81 4.06 4.51
CA VAL A 272 12.75 2.96 4.77
C VAL A 272 12.46 1.76 3.88
N THR A 273 13.50 1.31 3.18
CA THR A 273 13.50 0.08 2.38
C THR A 273 14.25 -1.04 3.08
N GLY A 274 14.10 -2.29 2.65
CA GLY A 274 14.85 -3.43 3.17
C GLY A 274 14.21 -4.12 4.37
N ILE A 275 13.08 -3.60 4.86
CA ILE A 275 12.33 -4.20 5.96
C ILE A 275 11.60 -5.45 5.46
N ASP A 276 11.54 -6.50 6.28
CA ASP A 276 10.64 -7.63 6.06
C ASP A 276 9.18 -7.18 6.27
N THR A 277 8.58 -6.64 5.22
CA THR A 277 7.21 -6.12 5.25
C THR A 277 6.19 -7.23 5.46
N ARG A 278 6.51 -8.49 5.16
CA ARG A 278 5.64 -9.63 5.46
C ARG A 278 5.60 -9.91 6.95
N ARG A 279 6.75 -9.93 7.63
CA ARG A 279 6.81 -10.04 9.10
C ARG A 279 6.06 -8.90 9.77
N LEU A 280 6.30 -7.66 9.34
CA LEU A 280 5.62 -6.48 9.89
C LEU A 280 4.10 -6.53 9.65
N THR A 281 3.65 -6.91 8.45
CA THR A 281 2.22 -7.08 8.14
C THR A 281 1.56 -8.13 9.04
N ARG A 282 2.20 -9.28 9.25
CA ARG A 282 1.68 -10.31 10.16
C ARG A 282 1.59 -9.81 11.59
N HIS A 283 2.60 -9.08 12.05
CA HIS A 283 2.64 -8.47 13.38
C HIS A 283 1.45 -7.52 13.59
N ILE A 284 1.23 -6.59 12.65
CA ILE A 284 0.10 -5.66 12.67
C ILE A 284 -1.24 -6.41 12.64
N ARG A 285 -1.37 -7.44 11.81
CA ARG A 285 -2.60 -8.23 11.73
C ARG A 285 -2.90 -8.98 13.03
N GLU A 286 -1.89 -9.49 13.72
CA GLU A 286 -2.02 -10.29 14.95
C GLU A 286 -2.19 -9.42 16.21
N ARG A 287 -1.59 -8.22 16.24
CA ARG A 287 -1.61 -7.29 17.38
C ARG A 287 -2.56 -6.10 17.23
N GLY A 288 -3.03 -5.84 16.02
CA GLY A 288 -3.75 -4.62 15.63
C GLY A 288 -2.80 -3.53 15.11
N ALA A 289 -3.36 -2.47 14.52
CA ALA A 289 -2.63 -1.25 14.22
C ALA A 289 -2.19 -0.58 15.53
N MET A 290 -0.98 -0.01 15.52
CA MET A 290 -0.35 0.53 16.71
C MET A 290 0.58 1.70 16.37
N PRO A 291 0.91 2.57 17.31
CA PRO A 291 1.94 3.57 17.07
C PRO A 291 3.30 2.93 16.76
N ALA A 292 4.07 3.59 15.90
CA ALA A 292 5.45 3.24 15.60
C ALA A 292 6.26 4.53 15.36
N ALA A 293 7.57 4.42 15.52
CA ALA A 293 8.51 5.46 15.15
C ALA A 293 9.50 4.89 14.13
N MET A 294 9.85 5.68 13.12
CA MET A 294 10.85 5.29 12.13
C MET A 294 11.74 6.44 11.74
N GLY A 295 12.95 6.13 11.27
CA GLY A 295 13.85 7.14 10.76
C GLY A 295 15.32 6.73 10.76
N THR A 296 16.18 7.73 10.73
CA THR A 296 17.64 7.57 10.58
C THR A 296 18.40 8.22 11.73
N GLY A 297 19.50 7.60 12.16
CA GLY A 297 20.44 8.24 13.09
C GLY A 297 20.04 8.19 14.57
N LEU A 298 18.96 7.48 14.92
CA LEU A 298 18.56 7.21 16.29
C LEU A 298 18.74 5.73 16.64
N SER A 299 18.88 5.44 17.93
CA SER A 299 18.91 4.08 18.43
C SER A 299 17.51 3.46 18.45
N ALA A 300 17.43 2.13 18.51
CA ALA A 300 16.15 1.45 18.68
C ALA A 300 15.44 1.85 19.99
N ALA A 301 16.20 2.20 21.04
CA ALA A 301 15.65 2.66 22.32
C ALA A 301 14.97 4.03 22.18
N ASP A 302 15.62 4.99 21.53
CA ASP A 302 15.02 6.32 21.32
C ASP A 302 13.74 6.22 20.49
N LEU A 303 13.74 5.37 19.44
CA LEU A 303 12.56 5.12 18.62
C LEU A 303 11.45 4.38 19.41
N ALA A 304 11.81 3.48 20.32
CA ALA A 304 10.83 2.84 21.19
C ALA A 304 10.14 3.87 22.10
N ASP A 305 10.90 4.78 22.71
CA ASP A 305 10.36 5.85 23.56
C ASP A 305 9.43 6.78 22.77
N MET A 306 9.82 7.12 21.53
CA MET A 306 9.00 7.90 20.61
C MET A 306 7.71 7.16 20.24
N ALA A 307 7.79 5.86 19.92
CA ALA A 307 6.64 5.05 19.54
C ALA A 307 5.66 4.88 20.72
N SER A 308 6.16 4.64 21.93
CA SER A 308 5.31 4.50 23.13
C SER A 308 4.66 5.82 23.57
N SER A 309 5.30 6.96 23.26
CA SER A 309 4.79 8.29 23.60
C SER A 309 3.87 8.87 22.52
N ALA A 310 3.84 8.27 21.33
CA ALA A 310 3.02 8.73 20.23
C ALA A 310 1.52 8.54 20.55
N PRO A 311 0.68 9.54 20.26
CA PRO A 311 -0.74 9.43 20.55
C PRO A 311 -1.39 8.36 19.67
N ALA A 312 -2.31 7.59 20.25
CA ALA A 312 -3.13 6.64 19.48
C ALA A 312 -4.04 7.39 18.51
N MET A 313 -4.29 6.85 17.32
CA MET A 313 -5.16 7.52 16.33
C MET A 313 -6.61 7.70 16.83
N ALA A 314 -7.09 6.80 17.69
CA ALA A 314 -8.40 6.94 18.32
C ALA A 314 -8.47 8.23 19.15
N GLY A 315 -9.51 9.03 18.90
CA GLY A 315 -9.71 10.34 19.51
C GLY A 315 -8.93 11.49 18.88
N GLN A 316 -8.16 11.29 17.79
CA GLN A 316 -7.45 12.37 17.10
C GLN A 316 -8.26 12.94 15.93
N ASP A 317 -8.43 14.27 15.93
CA ASP A 317 -8.84 15.03 14.74
C ASP A 317 -7.63 15.25 13.83
N LEU A 318 -7.52 14.44 12.79
CA LEU A 318 -6.51 14.60 11.73
C LEU A 318 -7.09 15.26 10.48
N ALA A 319 -8.42 15.23 10.30
CA ALA A 319 -9.10 15.80 9.15
C ALA A 319 -8.93 17.32 9.07
N SER A 320 -9.02 18.02 10.21
CA SER A 320 -8.80 19.46 10.28
C SER A 320 -7.39 19.89 9.86
N ALA A 321 -6.40 19.01 9.99
CA ALA A 321 -5.02 19.30 9.59
C ALA A 321 -4.78 19.17 8.07
N VAL A 322 -5.64 18.42 7.36
CA VAL A 322 -5.52 18.18 5.92
C VAL A 322 -6.61 18.86 5.08
N SER A 323 -7.68 19.35 5.71
CA SER A 323 -8.70 20.18 5.08
C SER A 323 -8.09 21.43 4.46
N THR A 324 -8.67 21.90 3.34
CA THR A 324 -8.37 23.22 2.79
C THR A 324 -8.57 24.33 3.82
N ALA A 325 -7.72 25.36 3.77
CA ALA A 325 -7.79 26.53 4.64
C ALA A 325 -8.86 27.55 4.19
N ALA A 326 -9.19 27.56 2.90
CA ALA A 326 -10.17 28.46 2.31
C ALA A 326 -10.96 27.75 1.22
N SER A 327 -12.20 28.18 1.01
CA SER A 327 -13.03 27.62 -0.05
C SER A 327 -12.45 27.93 -1.44
N TYR A 328 -12.57 26.98 -2.36
CA TYR A 328 -12.18 27.13 -3.75
C TYR A 328 -13.14 26.40 -4.67
N THR A 329 -13.11 26.71 -5.97
CA THR A 329 -14.00 26.10 -6.96
C THR A 329 -13.20 25.34 -8.00
N VAL A 330 -13.67 24.16 -8.36
CA VAL A 330 -13.20 23.38 -9.50
C VAL A 330 -14.34 23.31 -10.52
N GLY A 331 -14.10 23.85 -11.70
CA GLY A 331 -15.13 23.97 -12.74
C GLY A 331 -15.50 22.62 -13.36
N ALA A 332 -16.76 22.50 -13.77
CA ALA A 332 -17.25 21.36 -14.53
C ALA A 332 -16.43 21.11 -15.80
N LYS A 333 -16.18 19.84 -16.12
CA LYS A 333 -15.61 19.43 -17.41
C LYS A 333 -16.76 19.08 -18.35
N GLY A 334 -16.80 19.69 -19.53
CA GLY A 334 -17.86 19.48 -20.51
C GLY A 334 -19.11 20.32 -20.19
N ALA A 335 -20.29 19.76 -20.45
CA ALA A 335 -21.56 20.47 -20.24
C ALA A 335 -21.90 20.56 -18.75
N ALA A 336 -22.11 21.77 -18.24
CA ALA A 336 -22.53 22.00 -16.86
C ALA A 336 -23.91 21.35 -16.59
N ARG A 337 -23.99 20.55 -15.53
CA ARG A 337 -25.21 19.87 -15.05
C ARG A 337 -25.73 20.46 -13.75
N GLY A 338 -24.86 20.96 -12.87
CA GLY A 338 -25.26 21.47 -11.56
C GLY A 338 -24.08 21.83 -10.68
N LYS A 339 -24.38 22.27 -9.47
CA LYS A 339 -23.41 22.71 -8.47
C LYS A 339 -23.41 21.78 -7.26
N VAL A 340 -22.23 21.35 -6.83
CA VAL A 340 -22.04 20.59 -5.59
C VAL A 340 -21.15 21.35 -4.63
N VAL A 341 -21.51 21.34 -3.35
CA VAL A 341 -20.57 21.71 -2.28
C VAL A 341 -19.90 20.44 -1.77
N ALA A 342 -18.57 20.39 -1.83
CA ALA A 342 -17.78 19.31 -1.25
C ALA A 342 -17.18 19.79 0.09
N ILE A 343 -17.56 19.16 1.20
CA ILE A 343 -16.93 19.39 2.50
C ILE A 343 -15.64 18.59 2.54
N ASP A 344 -14.52 19.30 2.58
CA ASP A 344 -13.17 18.75 2.54
C ASP A 344 -12.74 18.26 3.92
N LEU A 345 -12.69 16.94 4.05
CA LEU A 345 -12.15 16.24 5.22
C LEU A 345 -10.74 15.68 4.95
N GLY A 346 -10.14 16.02 3.81
CA GLY A 346 -8.98 15.33 3.23
C GLY A 346 -9.29 14.78 1.83
N ILE A 347 -9.90 15.59 0.97
CA ILE A 347 -10.41 15.16 -0.32
C ILE A 347 -9.30 14.74 -1.29
N LYS A 348 -9.45 13.55 -1.87
CA LYS A 348 -8.59 13.09 -2.96
C LYS A 348 -8.92 13.80 -4.27
N ARG A 349 -7.89 14.09 -5.06
CA ARG A 349 -8.04 14.69 -6.39
C ARG A 349 -9.00 13.92 -7.28
N ASP A 350 -8.93 12.59 -7.30
CA ASP A 350 -9.77 11.82 -8.23
C ASP A 350 -11.28 11.94 -7.91
N ILE A 351 -11.67 12.19 -6.65
CA ILE A 351 -13.07 12.52 -6.30
C ILE A 351 -13.53 13.78 -7.04
N LEU A 352 -12.70 14.83 -7.05
CA LEU A 352 -12.99 16.07 -7.77
C LEU A 352 -13.06 15.81 -9.29
N ASP A 353 -12.19 14.95 -9.82
CA ASP A 353 -12.22 14.55 -11.22
C ASP A 353 -13.49 13.76 -11.57
N GLN A 354 -13.96 12.87 -10.70
CA GLN A 354 -15.20 12.11 -10.89
C GLN A 354 -16.45 13.00 -10.87
N LEU A 355 -16.50 14.01 -9.99
CA LEU A 355 -17.60 14.96 -9.93
C LEU A 355 -17.59 15.91 -11.14
N THR A 356 -16.43 16.52 -11.43
CA THR A 356 -16.32 17.51 -12.51
C THR A 356 -16.48 16.90 -13.90
N SER A 357 -16.00 15.68 -14.13
CA SER A 357 -16.21 14.95 -15.40
C SER A 357 -17.67 14.61 -15.69
N ARG A 358 -18.54 14.64 -14.67
CA ARG A 358 -19.99 14.47 -14.79
C ARG A 358 -20.73 15.80 -14.98
N GLY A 359 -20.00 16.88 -15.22
CA GLY A 359 -20.55 18.21 -15.46
C GLY A 359 -20.87 18.99 -14.19
N LEU A 360 -20.33 18.61 -13.02
CA LEU A 360 -20.60 19.34 -11.78
C LEU A 360 -19.56 20.42 -11.53
N ASP A 361 -20.02 21.64 -11.24
CA ASP A 361 -19.19 22.68 -10.65
C ASP A 361 -19.06 22.39 -9.15
N VAL A 362 -17.83 22.21 -8.66
CA VAL A 362 -17.58 21.79 -7.28
C VAL A 362 -17.01 22.96 -6.48
N GLU A 363 -17.76 23.43 -5.48
CA GLU A 363 -17.25 24.36 -4.46
C GLU A 363 -16.75 23.56 -3.26
N VAL A 364 -15.43 23.49 -3.12
CA VAL A 364 -14.78 22.80 -2.01
C VAL A 364 -14.71 23.74 -0.82
N MET A 365 -15.21 23.31 0.33
CA MET A 365 -15.28 24.09 1.57
C MET A 365 -14.52 23.39 2.71
N PRO A 366 -13.89 24.14 3.63
CA PRO A 366 -13.21 23.56 4.78
C PRO A 366 -14.11 22.69 5.66
N CYS A 367 -13.53 21.73 6.38
CA CYS A 367 -14.26 20.91 7.37
C CYS A 367 -14.96 21.73 8.47
N SER A 368 -14.50 22.94 8.74
CA SER A 368 -15.08 23.83 9.76
C SER A 368 -16.33 24.59 9.30
N VAL A 369 -16.76 24.41 8.04
CA VAL A 369 -17.88 25.17 7.46
C VAL A 369 -19.18 24.91 8.21
N SER A 370 -20.02 25.95 8.37
CA SER A 370 -21.35 25.81 8.96
C SER A 370 -22.42 25.42 7.93
N ALA A 371 -23.51 24.81 8.39
CA ALA A 371 -24.67 24.50 7.54
C ALA A 371 -25.23 25.75 6.82
N ALA A 372 -25.22 26.91 7.49
CA ALA A 372 -25.72 28.16 6.91
C ALA A 372 -24.85 28.63 5.73
N GLU A 373 -23.53 28.49 5.84
CA GLU A 373 -22.59 28.82 4.76
C GLU A 373 -22.73 27.87 3.58
N VAL A 374 -22.88 26.56 3.83
CA VAL A 374 -23.15 25.57 2.77
C VAL A 374 -24.44 25.93 2.03
N MET A 375 -25.54 26.19 2.73
CA MET A 375 -26.81 26.53 2.09
C MET A 375 -26.77 27.89 1.36
N LYS A 376 -25.95 28.84 1.82
CA LYS A 376 -25.75 30.13 1.14
C LYS A 376 -25.14 29.96 -0.25
N ALA A 377 -24.35 28.91 -0.48
CA ALA A 377 -23.80 28.59 -1.79
C ALA A 377 -24.86 28.09 -2.79
N ARG A 378 -26.08 27.77 -2.32
CA ARG A 378 -27.19 27.18 -3.09
C ARG A 378 -26.73 25.99 -3.94
N PRO A 379 -26.18 24.93 -3.32
CA PRO A 379 -25.84 23.72 -4.05
C PRO A 379 -27.10 22.97 -4.51
N ASP A 380 -26.93 22.10 -5.50
CA ASP A 380 -27.89 21.06 -5.89
C ASP A 380 -27.63 19.74 -5.11
N GLY A 381 -26.40 19.55 -4.61
CA GLY A 381 -26.02 18.44 -3.73
C GLY A 381 -24.86 18.79 -2.80
N VAL A 382 -24.75 18.07 -1.69
CA VAL A 382 -23.60 18.14 -0.78
C VAL A 382 -22.83 16.82 -0.80
N PHE A 383 -21.52 16.91 -0.90
CA PHE A 383 -20.61 15.77 -0.88
C PHE A 383 -19.71 15.83 0.36
N LEU A 384 -19.57 14.72 1.11
CA LEU A 384 -18.59 14.60 2.19
C LEU A 384 -17.43 13.71 1.73
N SER A 385 -16.21 14.25 1.74
CA SER A 385 -15.04 13.52 1.26
C SER A 385 -14.54 12.45 2.22
N ASN A 386 -13.57 11.69 1.74
CA ASN A 386 -12.69 10.90 2.58
C ASN A 386 -11.81 11.79 3.48
N GLY A 387 -11.12 11.16 4.43
CA GLY A 387 -10.14 11.82 5.28
C GLY A 387 -9.53 10.91 6.34
N PRO A 388 -8.54 11.42 7.08
CA PRO A 388 -7.80 10.68 8.10
C PRO A 388 -8.46 10.76 9.48
N GLY A 389 -7.98 9.89 10.38
CA GLY A 389 -8.23 10.00 11.81
C GLY A 389 -9.56 9.42 12.28
N ASP A 390 -9.93 9.78 13.51
CA ASP A 390 -11.17 9.35 14.15
C ASP A 390 -12.32 10.29 13.74
N PRO A 391 -13.52 9.77 13.39
CA PRO A 391 -14.68 10.61 13.09
C PRO A 391 -15.31 11.27 14.34
N GLU A 392 -15.18 10.71 15.54
CA GLU A 392 -15.88 11.20 16.75
C GLU A 392 -15.49 12.64 17.16
N PRO A 393 -14.22 13.07 17.07
CA PRO A 393 -13.82 14.45 17.37
C PRO A 393 -14.40 15.50 16.41
N LEU A 394 -14.91 15.12 15.23
CA LEU A 394 -15.36 16.03 14.16
C LEU A 394 -16.74 16.67 14.43
N ARG A 395 -16.94 17.16 15.66
CA ARG A 395 -18.22 17.69 16.18
C ARG A 395 -18.82 18.79 15.30
N THR A 396 -17.97 19.67 14.75
CA THR A 396 -18.41 20.75 13.85
C THR A 396 -19.01 20.18 12.57
N VAL A 397 -18.30 19.26 11.90
CA VAL A 397 -18.78 18.62 10.66
C VAL A 397 -20.08 17.86 10.91
N ILE A 398 -20.15 17.09 12.00
CA ILE A 398 -21.35 16.34 12.40
C ILE A 398 -22.54 17.28 12.58
N THR A 399 -22.33 18.42 13.27
CA THR A 399 -23.37 19.43 13.49
C THR A 399 -23.80 20.08 12.17
N THR A 400 -22.85 20.40 11.30
CA THR A 400 -23.12 20.94 9.96
C THR A 400 -23.94 19.96 9.14
N LEU A 401 -23.58 18.68 9.11
CA LEU A 401 -24.32 17.66 8.39
C LEU A 401 -25.75 17.51 8.90
N ARG A 402 -25.95 17.45 10.23
CA ARG A 402 -27.30 17.45 10.82
C ARG A 402 -28.14 18.67 10.42
N GLY A 403 -27.51 19.82 10.20
CA GLY A 403 -28.18 21.03 9.71
C GLY A 403 -28.55 21.02 8.22
N ILE A 404 -27.99 20.08 7.44
CA ILE A 404 -28.14 19.96 5.98
C ILE A 404 -29.06 18.79 5.60
N LEU A 405 -29.04 17.69 6.36
CA LEU A 405 -29.87 16.51 6.11
C LEU A 405 -31.36 16.88 6.02
N GLY A 406 -32.04 16.32 5.02
CA GLY A 406 -33.46 16.60 4.74
C GLY A 406 -33.72 17.97 4.09
N LYS A 407 -32.68 18.66 3.62
CA LYS A 407 -32.81 19.94 2.88
C LYS A 407 -32.16 19.90 1.50
N ILE A 408 -31.15 19.06 1.32
CA ILE A 408 -30.46 18.86 0.06
C ILE A 408 -29.92 17.42 -0.04
N PRO A 409 -29.82 16.83 -1.23
CA PRO A 409 -29.21 15.52 -1.43
C PRO A 409 -27.77 15.44 -0.91
N VAL A 410 -27.42 14.34 -0.23
CA VAL A 410 -26.09 14.14 0.36
C VAL A 410 -25.46 12.81 -0.06
N PHE A 411 -24.19 12.86 -0.46
CA PHE A 411 -23.35 11.67 -0.67
C PHE A 411 -22.05 11.75 0.15
N GLY A 412 -21.70 10.67 0.87
CA GLY A 412 -20.48 10.61 1.68
C GLY A 412 -19.59 9.41 1.36
N ILE A 413 -18.28 9.61 1.34
CA ILE A 413 -17.26 8.57 1.08
C ILE A 413 -16.32 8.41 2.27
N CYS A 414 -16.03 7.18 2.67
CA CYS A 414 -15.06 6.83 3.72
C CYS A 414 -15.31 7.55 5.05
N LEU A 415 -14.54 8.59 5.39
CA LEU A 415 -14.79 9.43 6.55
C LEU A 415 -16.16 10.12 6.47
N GLY A 416 -16.61 10.50 5.28
CA GLY A 416 -17.96 11.01 5.04
C GLY A 416 -19.07 10.02 5.43
N GLN A 417 -18.87 8.71 5.24
CA GLN A 417 -19.80 7.70 5.76
C GLN A 417 -19.84 7.71 7.29
N GLN A 418 -18.67 7.81 7.93
CA GLN A 418 -18.57 7.74 9.38
C GLN A 418 -19.21 8.96 10.04
N VAL A 419 -18.94 10.15 9.50
CA VAL A 419 -19.61 11.40 9.92
C VAL A 419 -21.11 11.32 9.71
N MET A 420 -21.59 10.72 8.61
CA MET A 420 -23.02 10.44 8.41
C MET A 420 -23.58 9.53 9.49
N GLY A 421 -22.91 8.41 9.80
CA GLY A 421 -23.32 7.51 10.88
C GLY A 421 -23.49 8.25 12.22
N LEU A 422 -22.49 9.04 12.60
CA LEU A 422 -22.54 9.85 13.83
C LEU A 422 -23.65 10.92 13.78
N ALA A 423 -23.86 11.57 12.64
CA ALA A 423 -24.94 12.54 12.46
C ALA A 423 -26.34 11.92 12.61
N LEU A 424 -26.50 10.66 12.22
CA LEU A 424 -27.71 9.86 12.40
C LEU A 424 -27.85 9.31 13.84
N GLY A 425 -26.85 9.47 14.70
CA GLY A 425 -26.83 8.99 16.08
C GLY A 425 -26.24 7.59 16.26
N ALA A 426 -25.71 6.97 15.20
CA ALA A 426 -24.98 5.72 15.31
C ALA A 426 -23.62 5.93 16.00
N ALA A 427 -23.05 4.85 16.52
CA ALA A 427 -21.69 4.82 17.05
C ALA A 427 -20.69 4.44 15.96
N THR A 428 -19.41 4.73 16.21
CA THR A 428 -18.28 4.24 15.42
C THR A 428 -17.36 3.39 16.29
N TYR A 429 -16.62 2.48 15.67
CA TYR A 429 -15.62 1.67 16.37
C TYR A 429 -14.37 1.54 15.52
N LYS A 430 -13.23 1.38 16.20
CA LYS A 430 -11.94 1.14 15.58
C LYS A 430 -11.81 -0.34 15.17
N LEU A 431 -11.43 -0.58 13.93
CA LEU A 431 -11.07 -1.91 13.44
C LEU A 431 -9.70 -2.33 13.98
N PRO A 432 -9.44 -3.63 14.19
CA PRO A 432 -8.16 -4.08 14.72
C PRO A 432 -6.96 -3.56 13.92
N PHE A 433 -7.00 -3.65 12.58
CA PHE A 433 -5.94 -3.16 11.69
C PHE A 433 -6.47 -2.40 10.46
N GLY A 434 -7.79 -2.18 10.38
CA GLY A 434 -8.44 -1.48 9.28
C GLY A 434 -8.47 -2.24 7.94
N HIS A 435 -9.01 -1.58 6.93
CA HIS A 435 -9.05 -2.05 5.55
C HIS A 435 -8.22 -1.13 4.66
N HIS A 436 -7.17 -1.69 4.06
CA HIS A 436 -6.14 -0.96 3.33
C HIS A 436 -5.70 -1.80 2.12
N GLY A 437 -6.29 -1.55 0.96
CA GLY A 437 -6.07 -2.41 -0.20
C GLY A 437 -7.01 -2.17 -1.37
N GLY A 438 -6.60 -2.62 -2.55
CA GLY A 438 -7.38 -2.53 -3.80
C GLY A 438 -8.13 -3.81 -4.16
N ASN A 439 -8.33 -4.74 -3.21
CA ASN A 439 -8.87 -6.08 -3.47
C ASN A 439 -9.99 -6.50 -2.49
N HIS A 440 -10.68 -5.53 -1.89
CA HIS A 440 -11.71 -5.80 -0.88
C HIS A 440 -13.06 -6.10 -1.54
N PRO A 441 -13.62 -7.31 -1.35
CA PRO A 441 -14.90 -7.68 -1.94
C PRO A 441 -16.06 -7.12 -1.12
N VAL A 442 -16.90 -6.30 -1.74
CA VAL A 442 -18.08 -5.70 -1.13
C VAL A 442 -19.33 -6.15 -1.85
N ARG A 443 -20.30 -6.67 -1.10
CA ARG A 443 -21.61 -7.09 -1.61
C ARG A 443 -22.61 -5.96 -1.46
N ARG A 444 -23.28 -5.61 -2.56
CA ARG A 444 -24.50 -4.80 -2.58
C ARG A 444 -25.67 -5.63 -2.06
N LEU A 445 -26.33 -5.17 -1.01
CA LEU A 445 -27.38 -5.94 -0.34
C LEU A 445 -28.69 -5.99 -1.14
N GLY A 446 -28.95 -4.98 -1.97
CA GLY A 446 -30.18 -4.89 -2.76
C GLY A 446 -30.29 -5.91 -3.89
N ASP A 447 -29.19 -6.22 -4.58
CA ASP A 447 -29.18 -7.13 -5.74
C ASP A 447 -28.15 -8.28 -5.64
N GLY A 448 -27.32 -8.29 -4.59
CA GLY A 448 -26.30 -9.31 -4.38
C GLY A 448 -25.06 -9.16 -5.24
N LYS A 449 -24.95 -8.11 -6.08
CA LYS A 449 -23.75 -7.85 -6.90
C LYS A 449 -22.53 -7.64 -5.99
N VAL A 450 -21.39 -8.18 -6.40
CA VAL A 450 -20.11 -7.99 -5.71
C VAL A 450 -19.24 -7.04 -6.51
N GLU A 451 -18.62 -6.11 -5.82
CA GLU A 451 -17.66 -5.15 -6.35
C GLU A 451 -16.34 -5.35 -5.64
N ILE A 452 -15.23 -5.35 -6.40
CA ILE A 452 -13.91 -5.28 -5.80
C ILE A 452 -13.61 -3.79 -5.60
N THR A 453 -13.22 -3.43 -4.39
CA THR A 453 -13.14 -2.02 -3.96
C THR A 453 -11.76 -1.66 -3.45
N SER A 454 -11.44 -0.37 -3.56
CA SER A 454 -10.30 0.25 -2.90
C SER A 454 -10.71 0.76 -1.52
N GLN A 455 -9.98 0.36 -0.48
CA GLN A 455 -10.29 0.71 0.91
C GLN A 455 -9.08 1.31 1.62
N ASN A 456 -9.34 2.33 2.41
CA ASN A 456 -8.38 2.99 3.28
C ASN A 456 -9.10 3.57 4.51
N HIS A 457 -9.44 2.72 5.49
CA HIS A 457 -10.08 3.17 6.72
C HIS A 457 -9.76 2.26 7.93
N GLY A 458 -9.52 2.91 9.08
CA GLY A 458 -9.31 2.24 10.38
C GLY A 458 -10.55 2.17 11.26
N PHE A 459 -11.65 2.83 10.88
CA PHE A 459 -12.89 2.91 11.65
C PHE A 459 -14.08 2.45 10.83
N ALA A 460 -15.15 2.01 11.50
CA ALA A 460 -16.39 1.60 10.87
C ALA A 460 -17.61 2.08 11.68
N VAL A 461 -18.74 2.25 11.00
CA VAL A 461 -20.02 2.59 11.62
C VAL A 461 -20.68 1.33 12.18
N ASP A 462 -21.26 1.44 13.37
CA ASP A 462 -22.10 0.39 13.96
C ASP A 462 -23.59 0.79 13.91
N LEU A 463 -24.32 0.25 12.94
CA LEU A 463 -25.78 0.48 12.88
C LEU A 463 -26.54 -0.25 14.00
N TRP A 464 -25.98 -1.30 14.61
CA TRP A 464 -26.65 -1.96 15.74
C TRP A 464 -26.74 -1.05 16.96
N SER A 465 -25.91 -0.01 17.06
CA SER A 465 -26.02 0.97 18.14
C SER A 465 -27.31 1.80 18.08
N LEU A 466 -28.01 1.82 16.94
CA LEU A 466 -29.33 2.42 16.76
C LEU A 466 -30.48 1.42 16.96
N SER A 467 -30.17 0.15 17.22
CA SER A 467 -31.14 -0.90 17.43
C SER A 467 -31.33 -1.21 18.91
N GLU A 468 -32.53 -1.67 19.29
CA GLU A 468 -32.76 -2.29 20.60
C GLU A 468 -32.12 -3.68 20.70
N HIS A 469 -31.74 -4.27 19.56
CA HIS A 469 -31.13 -5.60 19.50
C HIS A 469 -29.59 -5.50 19.45
N PRO A 470 -28.88 -6.35 20.20
CA PRO A 470 -27.43 -6.36 20.14
C PRO A 470 -26.92 -6.90 18.81
N ALA A 471 -25.73 -6.43 18.39
CA ALA A 471 -25.04 -6.97 17.23
C ALA A 471 -24.83 -8.49 17.36
N PRO A 472 -25.12 -9.28 16.32
CA PRO A 472 -24.86 -10.71 16.34
C PRO A 472 -23.34 -10.99 16.37
N PRO A 473 -22.92 -12.13 16.94
CA PRO A 473 -21.51 -12.49 16.95
C PRO A 473 -21.02 -12.74 15.53
N ARG A 474 -19.88 -12.14 15.18
CA ARG A 474 -19.20 -12.37 13.89
C ARG A 474 -18.43 -13.69 13.95
N LYS A 475 -19.12 -14.80 13.66
CA LYS A 475 -18.55 -16.14 13.56
C LYS A 475 -19.05 -16.86 12.31
N GLY A 476 -18.13 -17.53 11.61
CA GLY A 476 -18.46 -18.31 10.42
C GLY A 476 -18.55 -17.45 9.16
N LEU A 477 -19.37 -17.89 8.20
CA LEU A 477 -19.53 -17.22 6.92
C LEU A 477 -20.24 -15.87 7.07
N VAL A 478 -19.78 -14.87 6.30
CA VAL A 478 -20.40 -13.56 6.27
C VAL A 478 -21.78 -13.63 5.60
N THR A 479 -22.82 -13.33 6.37
CA THR A 479 -24.20 -13.26 5.89
C THR A 479 -24.76 -11.85 6.05
N PRO A 480 -25.79 -11.46 5.27
CA PRO A 480 -26.46 -10.16 5.43
C PRO A 480 -26.99 -9.91 6.85
N ARG A 481 -27.27 -10.97 7.63
CA ARG A 481 -27.78 -10.88 9.00
C ARG A 481 -26.78 -10.28 10.01
N LEU A 482 -25.51 -10.11 9.63
CA LEU A 482 -24.53 -9.41 10.47
C LEU A 482 -24.77 -7.90 10.54
N LEU A 483 -25.63 -7.37 9.67
CA LEU A 483 -26.12 -6.00 9.71
C LEU A 483 -27.63 -6.00 10.01
N PRO A 484 -28.17 -4.96 10.68
CA PRO A 484 -29.61 -4.85 10.87
C PRO A 484 -30.29 -4.65 9.51
N ALA A 485 -31.52 -5.14 9.35
CA ALA A 485 -32.26 -4.96 8.09
C ALA A 485 -32.56 -3.47 7.82
N GLU A 486 -32.94 -2.76 8.89
CA GLU A 486 -33.13 -1.32 8.94
C GLU A 486 -33.05 -0.85 10.40
N VAL A 487 -32.76 0.44 10.61
CA VAL A 487 -32.77 1.08 11.93
C VAL A 487 -33.42 2.46 11.83
N ALA A 488 -33.96 2.94 12.95
CA ALA A 488 -34.54 4.29 13.03
C ALA A 488 -33.45 5.30 13.46
N SER A 489 -33.57 6.53 12.97
CA SER A 489 -32.75 7.67 13.37
C SER A 489 -33.61 8.93 13.49
N ASP A 490 -33.02 10.03 13.98
CA ASP A 490 -33.65 11.35 13.98
C ASP A 490 -34.06 11.83 12.57
N PHE A 491 -33.52 11.21 11.51
CA PHE A 491 -33.73 11.55 10.11
C PHE A 491 -34.48 10.45 9.35
N GLY A 492 -35.22 9.59 10.07
CA GLY A 492 -36.01 8.51 9.48
C GLY A 492 -35.27 7.18 9.40
N VAL A 493 -35.71 6.32 8.49
CA VAL A 493 -35.24 4.95 8.32
C VAL A 493 -33.90 4.91 7.60
N VAL A 494 -32.93 4.25 8.22
CA VAL A 494 -31.59 4.00 7.68
C VAL A 494 -31.45 2.52 7.37
N VAL A 495 -30.96 2.21 6.17
CA VAL A 495 -30.71 0.83 5.74
C VAL A 495 -29.26 0.63 5.34
N PRO A 496 -28.63 -0.50 5.70
CA PRO A 496 -27.35 -0.85 5.12
C PRO A 496 -27.54 -1.18 3.63
N THR A 497 -26.62 -0.72 2.79
CA THR A 497 -26.64 -0.96 1.35
C THR A 497 -25.49 -1.85 0.89
N HIS A 498 -24.37 -1.83 1.61
CA HIS A 498 -23.16 -2.57 1.25
C HIS A 498 -22.55 -3.28 2.47
N GLN A 499 -21.98 -4.46 2.24
CA GLN A 499 -21.34 -5.27 3.27
C GLN A 499 -20.02 -5.86 2.78
N ASN A 500 -18.98 -5.78 3.61
CA ASN A 500 -17.69 -6.42 3.34
C ASN A 500 -17.81 -7.94 3.43
N LEU A 501 -17.35 -8.67 2.42
CA LEU A 501 -17.45 -10.12 2.39
C LEU A 501 -16.35 -10.83 3.19
N ASN A 502 -15.28 -10.14 3.58
CA ASN A 502 -14.20 -10.74 4.38
C ASN A 502 -14.58 -10.83 5.87
N ASP A 503 -15.23 -9.82 6.42
CA ASP A 503 -15.46 -9.70 7.87
C ASP A 503 -16.87 -9.23 8.28
N GLY A 504 -17.72 -8.89 7.30
CA GLY A 504 -19.12 -8.53 7.53
C GLY A 504 -19.34 -7.09 8.00
N THR A 505 -18.34 -6.20 7.96
CA THR A 505 -18.52 -4.78 8.30
C THR A 505 -19.50 -4.08 7.35
N LEU A 506 -20.07 -2.98 7.82
CA LEU A 506 -20.86 -2.06 7.02
C LEU A 506 -19.97 -1.32 6.03
N GLU A 507 -20.35 -1.31 4.76
CA GLU A 507 -19.60 -0.66 3.67
C GLU A 507 -20.42 0.42 2.95
N GLY A 508 -21.65 0.66 3.39
CA GLY A 508 -22.54 1.67 2.83
C GLY A 508 -23.91 1.66 3.49
N LEU A 509 -24.54 2.83 3.55
CA LEU A 509 -25.89 3.02 4.08
C LEU A 509 -26.69 4.01 3.22
N GLU A 510 -28.01 4.00 3.37
CA GLU A 510 -28.95 4.91 2.73
C GLU A 510 -30.01 5.35 3.74
N CYS A 511 -30.34 6.64 3.73
CA CYS A 511 -31.41 7.25 4.51
C CYS A 511 -32.63 7.44 3.61
N ARG A 512 -33.71 6.68 3.87
CA ARG A 512 -34.89 6.63 2.98
C ARG A 512 -35.72 7.91 2.99
N ASP A 513 -35.67 8.68 4.07
CA ASP A 513 -36.55 9.84 4.29
C ASP A 513 -35.87 11.19 4.01
N VAL A 514 -34.54 11.22 3.77
CA VAL A 514 -33.78 12.49 3.67
C VAL A 514 -32.78 12.57 2.51
N SER A 515 -33.00 11.81 1.42
CA SER A 515 -32.17 11.81 0.20
C SER A 515 -30.66 11.81 0.49
N ALA A 516 -30.19 10.81 1.23
CA ALA A 516 -28.77 10.68 1.56
C ALA A 516 -28.30 9.23 1.47
N PHE A 517 -27.10 9.00 0.94
CA PHE A 517 -26.44 7.69 0.99
C PHE A 517 -24.92 7.84 1.13
N THR A 518 -24.25 6.76 1.52
CA THR A 518 -22.81 6.76 1.72
C THR A 518 -22.20 5.41 1.40
N VAL A 519 -20.87 5.40 1.20
CA VAL A 519 -20.04 4.19 1.14
C VAL A 519 -18.75 4.36 1.92
N GLN A 520 -18.22 3.27 2.45
CA GLN A 520 -17.05 3.26 3.34
C GLN A 520 -15.74 3.14 2.56
N TYR A 521 -15.80 2.51 1.40
CA TYR A 521 -14.71 2.37 0.45
C TYR A 521 -14.63 3.58 -0.48
N HIS A 522 -13.67 3.56 -1.42
CA HIS A 522 -13.34 4.65 -2.32
C HIS A 522 -13.77 4.33 -3.76
N PRO A 523 -14.96 4.77 -4.22
CA PRO A 523 -15.45 4.53 -5.58
C PRO A 523 -14.58 5.18 -6.66
N GLU A 524 -13.90 6.28 -6.33
CA GLU A 524 -12.93 6.95 -7.21
C GLU A 524 -11.67 6.11 -7.42
N ALA A 525 -11.44 5.09 -6.59
CA ALA A 525 -10.24 4.28 -6.57
C ALA A 525 -8.97 5.13 -6.37
N ALA A 526 -8.09 5.23 -7.36
CA ALA A 526 -6.83 5.99 -7.31
C ALA A 526 -6.04 5.75 -6.01
N PRO A 527 -5.50 4.53 -5.82
CA PRO A 527 -5.47 3.42 -6.78
C PRO A 527 -6.59 2.40 -6.56
N GLY A 528 -6.70 1.43 -7.47
CA GLY A 528 -7.59 0.29 -7.32
C GLY A 528 -8.61 0.11 -8.45
N PRO A 529 -9.52 -0.86 -8.29
CA PRO A 529 -10.54 -1.21 -9.28
C PRO A 529 -11.61 -0.12 -9.42
N ARG A 530 -12.21 -0.04 -10.60
CA ARG A 530 -13.22 0.97 -10.97
C ARG A 530 -14.66 0.47 -10.90
N ASP A 531 -14.87 -0.68 -10.26
CA ASP A 531 -16.15 -1.41 -10.22
C ASP A 531 -17.31 -0.57 -9.66
N ALA A 532 -16.99 0.36 -8.75
CA ALA A 532 -17.96 1.16 -8.03
C ALA A 532 -18.11 2.61 -8.54
N LEU A 533 -17.47 2.98 -9.67
CA LEU A 533 -17.55 4.33 -10.23
C LEU A 533 -19.00 4.82 -10.47
N GLY A 534 -19.93 3.90 -10.70
CA GLY A 534 -21.34 4.19 -10.89
C GLY A 534 -22.01 4.91 -9.70
N LEU A 535 -21.43 4.89 -8.51
CA LEU A 535 -21.98 5.58 -7.34
C LEU A 535 -21.99 7.12 -7.50
N PHE A 536 -21.07 7.67 -8.30
CA PHE A 536 -21.15 9.09 -8.65
C PHE A 536 -22.35 9.39 -9.57
N ASP A 537 -22.74 8.43 -10.42
CA ASP A 537 -23.95 8.55 -11.25
C ASP A 537 -25.21 8.37 -10.39
N ASP A 538 -25.16 7.56 -9.34
CA ASP A 538 -26.23 7.44 -8.34
C ASP A 538 -26.45 8.77 -7.61
N PHE A 539 -25.37 9.49 -7.29
CA PHE A 539 -25.46 10.83 -6.71
C PHE A 539 -26.12 11.84 -7.66
N LEU A 540 -25.80 11.80 -8.97
CA LEU A 540 -26.51 12.62 -9.96
C LEU A 540 -28.01 12.30 -9.98
N ARG A 541 -28.37 11.02 -9.98
CA ARG A 541 -29.78 10.59 -9.96
C ARG A 541 -30.49 11.01 -8.68
N LEU A 542 -29.79 11.06 -7.55
CA LEU A 542 -30.32 11.56 -6.29
C LEU A 542 -30.59 13.07 -6.36
N MET A 543 -29.66 13.85 -6.93
CA MET A 543 -29.86 15.29 -7.16
C MET A 543 -31.01 15.57 -8.11
N ASP A 544 -31.14 14.80 -9.20
CA ASP A 544 -32.26 14.93 -10.16
C ASP A 544 -33.63 14.66 -9.51
N ARG A 545 -33.69 13.82 -8.46
CA ARG A 545 -34.91 13.55 -7.69
C ARG A 545 -35.25 14.63 -6.68
N GLY A 546 -34.23 15.28 -6.10
CA GLY A 546 -34.39 16.25 -5.02
C GLY A 546 -34.58 15.62 -3.64
N VAL A 547 -35.03 16.44 -2.68
CA VAL A 547 -35.35 16.02 -1.30
C VAL A 547 -36.81 15.60 -1.17
#